data_AF-A0A653G1Y8-F1
#
_entry.id   AF-A0A653G1Y8-F1
#
_cell.length_a   1.000
_cell.length_b   1.000
_cell.length_c   1.000
_cell.angle_alpha   90.00
_cell.angle_beta   90.00
_cell.angle_gamma   90.00
#
_symmetry.space_group_name_H-M   'P 1'
#
loop_
_entity.id
_entity.type
_entity.pdbx_description
1 polymer ?
#
loop_
_entity_poly.entity_id
_entity_poly.type
_entity_poly.pdbx_seq_one_letter_code
_entity_poly.pdbx_strand_id
1 'polypeptide(L)'
;MRKIGLAIFILTTFYLILNTSLVLAQSKILINEFLIDPQPQSVELFNSGTESADISDWIIDDSGGTTFFTIPKDSIIFPNQCLVFSADFNLNKSSADTVKLTNNSVMLDSFSYKSSSGSGISYLRLPDGGDTWTTGSANLGLYNQTNVSCLITPTPIQPTLTDSTDLINPPTPTIVPSPTISDLTPSPYSLIPISYNNIYLSEVMANPPTGEKEWIEIYNDNDFPVYLNNWYIDDLENAGSTLKIFSVEINTKSYTVYNLTSSIFNNDGDSVRLLDFNKNLKDDFEYRKSEKGKTLGRTSFESDDFCLQEPSKDSANNPCINPIPTIVSSVLTKQINLSPTINNISSNMPITKVKANSFDVSIHRSINYPTGAIIKNFDNGDVLGITSTTTNSNLLLIRCLTFVSFSYSLLTIISILIRMKLLYGKDKNFYSPFVRSS
;
A
#
# COMPACT_ATOMS: atom_id res chain seq x y z
N MET A 1 32.51 -46.64 -1.21
CA MET A 1 32.13 -45.28 -1.68
C MET A 1 30.80 -45.26 -2.45
N ARG A 2 30.60 -46.07 -3.51
CA ARG A 2 29.33 -46.10 -4.30
C ARG A 2 28.03 -46.30 -3.49
N LYS A 3 28.01 -47.23 -2.51
CA LYS A 3 26.81 -47.50 -1.69
C LYS A 3 26.46 -46.35 -0.72
N ILE A 4 27.46 -45.58 -0.28
CA ILE A 4 27.27 -44.43 0.61
C ILE A 4 26.73 -43.23 -0.19
N GLY A 5 27.24 -43.01 -1.41
CA GLY A 5 26.72 -41.98 -2.31
C GLY A 5 25.24 -42.18 -2.68
N LEU A 6 24.84 -43.44 -2.92
CA LEU A 6 23.44 -43.77 -3.20
C LEU A 6 22.52 -43.53 -1.98
N ALA A 7 22.98 -43.90 -0.77
CA ALA A 7 22.22 -43.68 0.46
C ALA A 7 22.06 -42.18 0.77
N ILE A 8 23.11 -41.38 0.55
CA ILE A 8 23.05 -39.92 0.69
C ILE A 8 22.08 -39.32 -0.33
N PHE A 9 22.16 -39.74 -1.59
CA PHE A 9 21.25 -39.26 -2.63
C PHE A 9 19.79 -39.54 -2.28
N ILE A 10 19.46 -40.77 -1.88
CA ILE A 10 18.09 -41.18 -1.47
C ILE A 10 17.62 -40.36 -0.26
N LEU A 11 18.47 -40.18 0.75
CA LEU A 11 18.12 -39.36 1.92
C LEU A 11 17.89 -37.88 1.53
N THR A 12 18.71 -37.32 0.63
CA THR A 12 18.55 -35.94 0.18
C THR A 12 17.31 -35.74 -0.68
N THR A 13 16.98 -36.69 -1.55
CA THR A 13 15.73 -36.64 -2.34
C THR A 13 14.51 -36.82 -1.45
N PHE A 14 14.56 -37.71 -0.47
CA PHE A 14 13.46 -37.91 0.49
C PHE A 14 13.29 -36.70 1.42
N TYR A 15 14.40 -36.08 1.82
CA TYR A 15 14.41 -34.80 2.55
C TYR A 15 13.79 -33.67 1.71
N LEU A 16 14.13 -33.56 0.42
CA LEU A 16 13.52 -32.58 -0.48
C LEU A 16 12.00 -32.80 -0.60
N ILE A 17 11.56 -34.04 -0.84
CA ILE A 17 10.12 -34.37 -0.99
C ILE A 17 9.33 -34.12 0.32
N LEU A 18 9.92 -34.39 1.48
CA LEU A 18 9.28 -34.14 2.78
C LEU A 18 9.26 -32.67 3.21
N ASN A 19 10.15 -31.82 2.67
CA ASN A 19 10.23 -30.40 2.99
C ASN A 19 9.64 -29.49 1.89
N THR A 20 9.26 -30.04 0.74
CA THR A 20 8.40 -29.32 -0.20
C THR A 20 6.96 -29.41 0.30
N SER A 21 6.54 -28.41 1.07
CA SER A 21 5.13 -28.14 1.25
C SER A 21 4.53 -27.98 -0.15
N LEU A 22 3.61 -28.86 -0.53
CA LEU A 22 2.80 -28.65 -1.73
C LEU A 22 1.92 -27.42 -1.44
N VAL A 23 2.44 -26.23 -1.75
CA VAL A 23 1.63 -25.02 -1.76
C VAL A 23 0.73 -25.19 -2.96
N LEU A 24 -0.50 -25.67 -2.72
CA LEU A 24 -1.51 -25.67 -3.75
C LEU A 24 -1.74 -24.21 -4.13
N ALA A 25 -1.38 -23.89 -5.36
CA ALA A 25 -1.72 -22.63 -5.99
C ALA A 25 -3.24 -22.44 -5.91
N GLN A 26 -3.67 -21.49 -5.08
CA GLN A 26 -5.08 -21.22 -4.85
C GLN A 26 -5.27 -19.74 -4.55
N SER A 27 -6.31 -19.14 -5.12
CA SER A 27 -6.79 -17.81 -4.72
C SER A 27 -7.53 -17.88 -3.38
N LYS A 28 -7.35 -16.89 -2.51
CA LYS A 28 -8.05 -16.82 -1.22
C LYS A 28 -8.58 -15.40 -1.01
N ILE A 29 -9.82 -15.20 -1.43
CA ILE A 29 -10.52 -13.91 -1.34
C ILE A 29 -11.20 -13.79 0.01
N LEU A 30 -10.92 -12.69 0.70
CA LEU A 30 -11.45 -12.35 2.01
C LEU A 30 -11.99 -10.92 2.00
N ILE A 31 -12.92 -10.62 2.89
CA ILE A 31 -13.27 -9.24 3.22
C ILE A 31 -12.10 -8.70 4.04
N ASN A 32 -11.45 -7.64 3.56
CA ASN A 32 -10.26 -7.09 4.22
C ASN A 32 -10.59 -5.87 5.07
N GLU A 33 -11.46 -5.02 4.57
CA GLU A 33 -11.89 -3.79 5.23
C GLU A 33 -13.33 -3.48 4.83
N PHE A 34 -14.13 -2.93 5.74
CA PHE A 34 -15.43 -2.35 5.40
C PHE A 34 -15.77 -1.12 6.23
N LEU A 35 -16.38 -0.14 5.56
CA LEU A 35 -16.78 1.15 6.09
C LEU A 35 -18.30 1.30 6.03
N ILE A 36 -18.92 1.52 7.19
CA ILE A 36 -20.39 1.64 7.32
C ILE A 36 -20.85 3.10 7.20
N ASP A 37 -19.98 4.06 7.54
CA ASP A 37 -20.28 5.49 7.64
C ASP A 37 -19.00 6.30 7.37
N PRO A 38 -19.03 7.39 6.57
CA PRO A 38 -20.19 7.95 5.87
C PRO A 38 -20.62 7.10 4.66
N GLN A 39 -21.75 7.49 4.06
CA GLN A 39 -22.23 6.89 2.81
C GLN A 39 -21.47 7.46 1.59
N PRO A 40 -21.31 6.69 0.49
CA PRO A 40 -21.74 5.29 0.34
C PRO A 40 -20.91 4.34 1.21
N GLN A 41 -21.53 3.25 1.67
CA GLN A 41 -20.81 2.17 2.35
C GLN A 41 -19.76 1.59 1.40
N SER A 42 -18.68 1.07 1.97
CA SER A 42 -17.58 0.52 1.19
C SER A 42 -17.11 -0.81 1.75
N VAL A 43 -16.79 -1.75 0.87
CA VAL A 43 -16.22 -3.06 1.21
C VAL A 43 -15.01 -3.29 0.32
N GLU A 44 -13.87 -3.57 0.94
CA GLU A 44 -12.65 -4.01 0.31
C GLU A 44 -12.51 -5.53 0.40
N LEU A 45 -12.26 -6.17 -0.74
CA LEU A 45 -11.90 -7.57 -0.82
C LEU A 45 -10.41 -7.70 -1.10
N PHE A 46 -9.75 -8.67 -0.48
CA PHE A 46 -8.31 -8.93 -0.63
C PHE A 46 -8.03 -10.38 -0.99
N ASN A 47 -7.11 -10.59 -1.94
CA ASN A 47 -6.63 -11.91 -2.31
C ASN A 47 -5.34 -12.25 -1.56
N SER A 48 -5.48 -12.99 -0.48
CA SER A 48 -4.36 -13.54 0.31
C SER A 48 -3.76 -14.82 -0.30
N GLY A 49 -4.26 -15.27 -1.45
CA GLY A 49 -3.79 -16.45 -2.17
C GLY A 49 -2.64 -16.15 -3.13
N THR A 50 -2.16 -17.19 -3.80
CA THR A 50 -1.04 -17.12 -4.75
C THR A 50 -1.47 -17.09 -6.22
N GLU A 51 -2.77 -17.21 -6.50
CA GLU A 51 -3.36 -17.16 -7.84
C GLU A 51 -4.39 -16.05 -7.95
N SER A 52 -4.58 -15.48 -9.14
CA SER A 52 -5.64 -14.50 -9.41
C SER A 52 -7.02 -15.14 -9.31
N ALA A 53 -8.02 -14.40 -8.82
CA ALA A 53 -9.42 -14.82 -8.84
C ALA A 53 -10.26 -13.88 -9.69
N ASP A 54 -11.06 -14.44 -10.57
CA ASP A 54 -12.24 -13.76 -11.11
C ASP A 54 -13.37 -13.85 -10.08
N ILE A 55 -13.78 -12.70 -9.57
CA ILE A 55 -14.84 -12.54 -8.57
C ILE A 55 -16.12 -11.94 -9.19
N SER A 56 -16.22 -11.93 -10.51
CA SER A 56 -17.42 -11.52 -11.23
C SER A 56 -18.64 -12.30 -10.73
N ASP A 57 -19.77 -11.61 -10.61
CA ASP A 57 -21.06 -12.16 -10.15
C ASP A 57 -21.06 -12.71 -8.71
N TRP A 58 -19.98 -12.54 -7.94
CA TRP A 58 -19.99 -12.80 -6.49
C TRP A 58 -20.87 -11.77 -5.79
N ILE A 59 -21.30 -12.09 -4.57
CA ILE A 59 -22.28 -11.30 -3.83
C ILE A 59 -21.68 -10.79 -2.52
N ILE A 60 -21.83 -9.48 -2.29
CA ILE A 60 -21.62 -8.82 -1.00
C ILE A 60 -22.99 -8.48 -0.42
N ASP A 61 -23.25 -8.90 0.82
CA ASP A 61 -24.58 -8.84 1.44
C ASP A 61 -24.51 -8.62 2.95
N ASP A 62 -25.62 -8.20 3.56
CA ASP A 62 -25.78 -8.03 5.01
C ASP A 62 -26.42 -9.27 5.69
N SER A 63 -26.73 -9.17 6.99
CA SER A 63 -27.57 -10.16 7.68
C SER A 63 -29.03 -9.78 7.71
N GLY A 64 -29.66 -9.69 6.54
CA GLY A 64 -31.08 -9.40 6.43
C GLY A 64 -31.53 -9.15 5.01
N GLY A 65 -32.76 -8.66 4.86
CA GLY A 65 -33.22 -8.10 3.59
C GLY A 65 -33.47 -9.07 2.43
N THR A 66 -33.70 -8.48 1.25
CA THR A 66 -33.88 -9.19 -0.04
C THR A 66 -33.00 -8.62 -1.14
N THR A 67 -32.17 -7.63 -0.80
CA THR A 67 -31.34 -6.85 -1.72
C THR A 67 -29.89 -7.09 -1.37
N PHE A 68 -29.08 -7.35 -2.38
CA PHE A 68 -27.66 -7.66 -2.25
C PHE A 68 -26.88 -6.95 -3.35
N PHE A 69 -25.57 -6.76 -3.14
CA PHE A 69 -24.68 -6.21 -4.17
C PHE A 69 -24.05 -7.34 -4.98
N THR A 70 -24.26 -7.33 -6.30
CA THR A 70 -23.57 -8.24 -7.22
C THR A 70 -22.33 -7.56 -7.78
N ILE A 71 -21.18 -8.19 -7.61
CA ILE A 71 -19.90 -7.70 -8.10
C ILE A 71 -19.94 -7.65 -9.64
N PRO A 72 -19.57 -6.50 -10.25
CA PRO A 72 -19.57 -6.35 -11.70
C PRO A 72 -18.70 -7.39 -12.41
N LYS A 73 -19.05 -7.66 -13.66
CA LYS A 73 -18.22 -8.49 -14.54
C LYS A 73 -16.82 -7.90 -14.73
N ASP A 74 -15.89 -8.79 -15.09
CA ASP A 74 -14.48 -8.49 -15.32
C ASP A 74 -13.76 -7.99 -14.05
N SER A 75 -14.26 -8.38 -12.88
CA SER A 75 -13.63 -8.09 -11.58
C SER A 75 -12.63 -9.18 -11.23
N ILE A 76 -11.34 -8.92 -11.46
CA ILE A 76 -10.25 -9.85 -11.18
C ILE A 76 -9.36 -9.30 -10.07
N ILE A 77 -9.13 -10.08 -9.02
CA ILE A 77 -8.16 -9.77 -7.95
C ILE A 77 -6.92 -10.65 -8.10
N PHE A 78 -5.77 -10.05 -8.38
CA PHE A 78 -4.49 -10.79 -8.48
C PHE A 78 -3.94 -11.13 -7.09
N PRO A 79 -2.94 -12.03 -7.00
CA PRO A 79 -2.32 -12.39 -5.73
C PRO A 79 -1.86 -11.16 -4.96
N ASN A 80 -2.14 -11.13 -3.65
CA ASN A 80 -1.77 -10.06 -2.74
C ASN A 80 -2.38 -8.70 -3.11
N GLN A 81 -3.48 -8.63 -3.86
CA GLN A 81 -4.15 -7.37 -4.22
C GLN A 81 -5.54 -7.25 -3.62
N CYS A 82 -6.11 -6.05 -3.71
CA CYS A 82 -7.46 -5.75 -3.28
C CYS A 82 -8.32 -5.16 -4.40
N LEU A 83 -9.63 -5.17 -4.19
CA LEU A 83 -10.61 -4.38 -4.92
C LEU A 83 -11.61 -3.76 -3.94
N VAL A 84 -11.98 -2.51 -4.17
CA VAL A 84 -12.93 -1.76 -3.33
C VAL A 84 -14.23 -1.56 -4.10
N PHE A 85 -15.34 -1.85 -3.43
CA PHE A 85 -16.69 -1.59 -3.94
C PHE A 85 -17.38 -0.61 -3.01
N SER A 86 -18.01 0.43 -3.57
CA SER A 86 -18.80 1.40 -2.82
C SER A 86 -20.25 1.40 -3.33
N ALA A 87 -21.19 1.09 -2.44
CA ALA A 87 -22.60 0.95 -2.74
C ALA A 87 -23.43 1.07 -1.45
N ASP A 88 -24.75 0.91 -1.56
CA ASP A 88 -25.59 0.64 -0.39
C ASP A 88 -25.61 -0.87 -0.16
N PHE A 89 -24.82 -1.34 0.81
CA PHE A 89 -24.74 -2.76 1.18
C PHE A 89 -25.73 -3.11 2.29
N ASN A 90 -26.62 -2.19 2.69
CA ASN A 90 -27.57 -2.34 3.79
C ASN A 90 -26.94 -2.59 5.17
N LEU A 91 -25.63 -2.33 5.34
CA LEU A 91 -24.94 -2.56 6.61
C LEU A 91 -25.50 -1.62 7.69
N ASN A 92 -26.03 -2.17 8.77
CA ASN A 92 -26.68 -1.36 9.80
C ASN A 92 -25.66 -0.50 10.58
N LYS A 93 -25.97 0.79 10.74
CA LYS A 93 -25.13 1.73 11.49
C LYS A 93 -25.32 1.62 13.01
N SER A 94 -26.55 1.39 13.48
CA SER A 94 -26.92 1.53 14.90
C SER A 94 -27.32 0.22 15.58
N SER A 95 -27.32 -0.89 14.85
CA SER A 95 -27.65 -2.22 15.36
C SER A 95 -26.66 -3.26 14.85
N ALA A 96 -26.70 -4.44 15.46
CA ALA A 96 -25.85 -5.54 15.07
C ALA A 96 -26.15 -5.99 13.65
N ASP A 97 -25.10 -6.39 12.93
CA ASP A 97 -25.20 -6.87 11.57
C ASP A 97 -23.98 -7.72 11.18
N THR A 98 -23.98 -8.23 9.96
CA THR A 98 -22.92 -9.06 9.39
C THR A 98 -22.69 -8.70 7.94
N VAL A 99 -21.46 -8.34 7.57
CA VAL A 99 -21.05 -8.30 6.17
C VAL A 99 -20.67 -9.71 5.71
N LYS A 100 -21.16 -10.15 4.55
CA LYS A 100 -20.94 -11.48 3.99
C LYS A 100 -20.43 -11.40 2.57
N LEU A 101 -19.48 -12.27 2.24
CA LEU A 101 -19.03 -12.52 0.88
C LEU A 101 -19.46 -13.93 0.47
N THR A 102 -20.17 -14.06 -0.64
CA THR A 102 -20.65 -15.35 -1.15
C THR A 102 -20.39 -15.53 -2.64
N ASN A 103 -20.17 -16.77 -3.07
CA ASN A 103 -20.05 -17.17 -4.46
C ASN A 103 -21.00 -18.36 -4.70
N ASN A 104 -21.97 -18.22 -5.60
CA ASN A 104 -22.95 -19.27 -5.90
C ASN A 104 -23.59 -19.88 -4.63
N SER A 105 -24.02 -19.02 -3.70
CA SER A 105 -24.59 -19.38 -2.38
C SER A 105 -23.63 -20.05 -1.38
N VAL A 106 -22.36 -20.24 -1.72
CA VAL A 106 -21.33 -20.66 -0.77
C VAL A 106 -20.78 -19.43 -0.05
N MET A 107 -20.84 -19.43 1.28
CA MET A 107 -20.21 -18.39 2.09
C MET A 107 -18.70 -18.57 2.09
N LEU A 108 -17.98 -17.51 1.69
CA LEU A 108 -16.52 -17.50 1.59
C LEU A 108 -15.89 -16.83 2.82
N ASP A 109 -16.44 -15.70 3.24
CA ASP A 109 -15.97 -14.94 4.40
C ASP A 109 -17.13 -14.12 5.00
N SER A 110 -17.07 -13.85 6.29
CA SER A 110 -18.02 -12.94 6.95
C SER A 110 -17.49 -12.36 8.25
N PHE A 111 -18.03 -11.20 8.62
CA PHE A 111 -17.72 -10.53 9.87
C PHE A 111 -18.98 -9.92 10.50
N SER A 112 -19.28 -10.30 11.74
CA SER A 112 -20.41 -9.78 12.51
C SER A 112 -19.98 -8.75 13.54
N TYR A 113 -20.67 -7.61 13.57
CA TYR A 113 -20.37 -6.47 14.42
C TYR A 113 -21.63 -5.98 15.16
N LYS A 114 -21.46 -5.19 16.24
CA LYS A 114 -22.61 -4.69 17.04
C LYS A 114 -23.21 -3.37 16.58
N SER A 115 -22.40 -2.46 16.05
CA SER A 115 -22.79 -1.15 15.52
C SER A 115 -21.62 -0.57 14.72
N SER A 116 -21.83 0.50 13.96
CA SER A 116 -20.73 1.23 13.31
C SER A 116 -19.68 1.72 14.31
N SER A 117 -18.42 1.68 13.89
CA SER A 117 -17.25 2.19 14.65
C SER A 117 -17.12 3.72 14.65
N GLY A 118 -17.99 4.41 13.90
CA GLY A 118 -17.99 5.86 13.74
C GLY A 118 -17.79 6.29 12.28
N SER A 119 -18.09 7.56 11.99
CA SER A 119 -17.89 8.13 10.65
C SER A 119 -16.42 8.14 10.28
N GLY A 120 -16.08 7.57 9.13
CA GLY A 120 -14.71 7.44 8.63
C GLY A 120 -13.89 6.35 9.31
N ILE A 121 -14.49 5.57 10.22
CA ILE A 121 -13.82 4.48 10.94
C ILE A 121 -14.32 3.14 10.39
N SER A 122 -13.41 2.38 9.79
CA SER A 122 -13.69 1.07 9.23
C SER A 122 -13.39 -0.04 10.24
N TYR A 123 -13.95 -1.22 9.97
CA TYR A 123 -13.45 -2.49 10.48
C TYR A 123 -12.46 -3.05 9.46
N LEU A 124 -11.27 -3.43 9.88
CA LEU A 124 -10.19 -3.81 8.98
C LEU A 124 -9.33 -4.96 9.54
N ARG A 125 -8.76 -5.80 8.66
CA ARG A 125 -7.85 -6.89 9.04
C ARG A 125 -6.42 -6.37 9.20
N LEU A 126 -5.78 -6.71 10.32
CA LEU A 126 -4.39 -6.32 10.58
C LEU A 126 -3.58 -7.53 11.10
N PRO A 127 -2.65 -8.10 10.32
CA PRO A 127 -2.27 -7.73 8.95
C PRO A 127 -3.35 -8.09 7.90
N ASP A 128 -3.25 -7.51 6.71
CA ASP A 128 -4.13 -7.76 5.56
C ASP A 128 -4.28 -9.25 5.24
N GLY A 129 -5.52 -9.69 5.00
CA GLY A 129 -5.84 -11.10 4.77
C GLY A 129 -5.60 -12.05 5.96
N GLY A 130 -5.22 -11.52 7.13
CA GLY A 130 -5.04 -12.27 8.38
C GLY A 130 -6.36 -12.52 9.12
N ASP A 131 -6.34 -13.29 10.21
CA ASP A 131 -7.56 -13.62 10.97
C ASP A 131 -7.93 -12.56 12.03
N THR A 132 -7.07 -11.58 12.25
CA THR A 132 -7.26 -10.53 13.26
C THR A 132 -7.92 -9.31 12.65
N TRP A 133 -9.02 -8.89 13.26
CA TRP A 133 -9.68 -7.62 12.93
C TRP A 133 -9.29 -6.53 13.93
N THR A 134 -9.40 -5.28 13.51
CA THR A 134 -9.36 -4.09 14.36
C THR A 134 -10.27 -3.00 13.77
N THR A 135 -10.27 -1.81 14.38
CA THR A 135 -10.93 -0.62 13.84
C THR A 135 -9.90 0.49 13.69
N GLY A 136 -10.06 1.30 12.65
CA GLY A 136 -9.15 2.40 12.37
C GLY A 136 -9.77 3.37 11.37
N SER A 137 -9.10 4.49 11.13
CA SER A 137 -9.46 5.37 10.02
C SER A 137 -9.43 4.56 8.72
N ALA A 138 -10.47 4.70 7.91
CA ALA A 138 -10.58 3.93 6.69
C ALA A 138 -9.42 4.20 5.74
N ASN A 139 -8.84 3.15 5.17
CA ASN A 139 -7.69 3.20 4.27
C ASN A 139 -7.88 2.29 3.05
N LEU A 140 -9.14 2.20 2.59
CA LEU A 140 -9.59 1.47 1.41
C LEU A 140 -8.67 1.68 0.21
N GLY A 141 -8.33 0.58 -0.45
CA GLY A 141 -7.42 0.52 -1.59
C GLY A 141 -5.94 0.46 -1.19
N LEU A 142 -5.64 0.41 0.12
CA LEU A 142 -4.31 0.33 0.68
C LEU A 142 -4.21 -0.86 1.64
N TYR A 143 -3.01 -1.44 1.76
CA TYR A 143 -2.73 -2.41 2.81
C TYR A 143 -2.89 -1.75 4.18
N ASN A 144 -3.72 -2.34 5.02
CA ASN A 144 -3.98 -1.95 6.40
C ASN A 144 -2.71 -1.77 7.23
N GLN A 145 -1.68 -2.57 6.97
CA GLN A 145 -0.44 -2.51 7.72
C GLN A 145 0.49 -1.37 7.27
N THR A 146 0.50 -1.03 5.97
CA THR A 146 1.56 -0.19 5.38
C THR A 146 1.06 1.09 4.73
N ASN A 147 -0.25 1.22 4.50
CA ASN A 147 -0.87 2.29 3.71
C ASN A 147 -0.30 2.41 2.28
N VAL A 148 0.26 1.33 1.75
CA VAL A 148 0.67 1.21 0.34
C VAL A 148 -0.50 0.66 -0.47
N SER A 149 -0.69 1.09 -1.71
CA SER A 149 -1.83 0.63 -2.51
C SER A 149 -1.80 -0.88 -2.81
N CYS A 150 -2.97 -1.51 -2.72
CA CYS A 150 -3.22 -2.90 -3.10
C CYS A 150 -4.05 -3.05 -4.39
N LEU A 151 -4.46 -1.95 -5.06
CA LEU A 151 -5.39 -1.93 -6.21
C LEU A 151 -4.74 -2.18 -7.61
N ILE A 152 -3.56 -2.77 -7.68
CA ILE A 152 -2.74 -2.78 -8.91
C ILE A 152 -3.25 -3.72 -10.03
N THR A 153 -4.03 -3.24 -11.00
CA THR A 153 -4.38 -4.01 -12.21
C THR A 153 -3.13 -4.26 -13.10
N PRO A 154 -2.93 -5.43 -13.72
CA PRO A 154 -1.79 -5.68 -14.60
C PRO A 154 -1.85 -4.75 -15.81
N THR A 155 -0.77 -4.03 -16.03
CA THR A 155 -0.56 -3.24 -17.24
C THR A 155 -0.43 -4.17 -18.46
N PRO A 156 -1.16 -3.93 -19.57
CA PRO A 156 -0.87 -4.57 -20.83
C PRO A 156 0.56 -4.24 -21.25
N ILE A 157 1.44 -5.25 -21.37
CA ILE A 157 2.81 -5.06 -21.84
C ILE A 157 2.74 -4.61 -23.31
N GLN A 158 3.07 -3.36 -23.60
CA GLN A 158 3.39 -2.94 -24.96
C GLN A 158 4.77 -3.52 -25.32
N PRO A 159 4.91 -4.26 -26.44
CA PRO A 159 6.19 -4.85 -26.81
C PRO A 159 7.21 -3.74 -27.11
N THR A 160 8.20 -3.60 -26.24
CA THR A 160 9.35 -2.72 -26.47
C THR A 160 10.24 -3.36 -27.54
N LEU A 161 10.31 -2.73 -28.72
CA LEU A 161 11.29 -3.07 -29.74
C LEU A 161 12.68 -2.66 -29.24
N THR A 162 13.52 -3.63 -28.88
CA THR A 162 14.94 -3.40 -28.63
C THR A 162 15.65 -3.22 -29.96
N ASP A 163 16.03 -1.97 -30.26
CA ASP A 163 16.89 -1.63 -31.39
C ASP A 163 18.32 -2.12 -31.09
N SER A 164 18.65 -3.30 -31.62
CA SER A 164 20.00 -3.87 -31.58
C SER A 164 20.72 -3.49 -32.87
N THR A 165 21.53 -2.43 -32.80
CA THR A 165 22.51 -2.12 -33.82
C THR A 165 23.82 -2.83 -33.49
N ASP A 166 23.96 -4.08 -33.94
CA ASP A 166 25.28 -4.69 -34.07
C ASP A 166 25.44 -5.22 -35.51
N LEU A 167 26.21 -4.47 -36.29
CA LEU A 167 26.57 -4.76 -37.67
C LEU A 167 27.70 -5.79 -37.70
N ILE A 168 27.39 -7.05 -38.05
CA ILE A 168 28.39 -7.97 -38.60
C ILE A 168 27.81 -8.71 -39.82
N ASN A 169 28.60 -8.69 -40.90
CA ASN A 169 28.35 -9.13 -42.26
C ASN A 169 27.86 -10.59 -42.46
N PRO A 170 27.30 -10.92 -43.65
CA PRO A 170 26.58 -12.17 -43.91
C PRO A 170 27.50 -13.32 -44.33
N PRO A 171 27.02 -14.58 -44.21
CA PRO A 171 26.96 -15.40 -45.41
C PRO A 171 25.63 -16.17 -45.60
N THR A 172 25.11 -16.07 -46.82
CA THR A 172 24.42 -17.09 -47.64
C THR A 172 23.16 -17.81 -47.09
N PRO A 173 22.02 -17.78 -47.79
CA PRO A 173 20.78 -18.41 -47.34
C PRO A 173 20.78 -19.91 -47.63
N THR A 174 20.49 -20.72 -46.62
CA THR A 174 19.99 -22.10 -46.81
C THR A 174 18.61 -22.19 -46.15
N ILE A 175 17.61 -22.46 -46.97
CA ILE A 175 16.20 -22.58 -46.58
C ILE A 175 15.99 -23.93 -45.88
N VAL A 176 15.59 -23.91 -44.61
CA VAL A 176 14.88 -25.02 -43.94
C VAL A 176 13.87 -24.42 -42.96
N PRO A 177 12.59 -24.82 -42.97
CA PRO A 177 11.61 -24.38 -41.98
C PRO A 177 11.56 -25.36 -40.81
N SER A 178 11.52 -24.86 -39.57
CA SER A 178 10.92 -25.57 -38.43
C SER A 178 10.53 -24.58 -37.34
N PRO A 179 9.30 -24.64 -36.80
CA PRO A 179 8.89 -23.83 -35.66
C PRO A 179 9.27 -24.57 -34.36
N THR A 180 9.96 -23.88 -33.46
CA THR A 180 10.07 -24.29 -32.06
C THR A 180 9.86 -23.06 -31.21
N ILE A 181 8.67 -22.93 -30.63
CA ILE A 181 8.36 -21.92 -29.61
C ILE A 181 9.01 -22.41 -28.32
N SER A 182 10.10 -21.75 -27.91
CA SER A 182 10.66 -21.90 -26.58
C SER A 182 9.92 -20.98 -25.61
N ASP A 183 9.32 -21.63 -24.63
CA ASP A 183 8.73 -21.10 -23.40
C ASP A 183 9.70 -20.13 -22.69
N LEU A 184 9.33 -18.85 -22.60
CA LEU A 184 10.08 -17.82 -21.87
C LEU A 184 9.51 -17.72 -20.46
N THR A 185 10.27 -18.22 -19.50
CA THR A 185 10.04 -18.11 -18.06
C THR A 185 10.08 -16.63 -17.64
N PRO A 186 9.04 -16.07 -16.97
CA PRO A 186 9.08 -14.68 -16.55
C PRO A 186 10.05 -14.48 -15.38
N SER A 187 10.95 -13.53 -15.56
CA SER A 187 11.87 -13.00 -14.54
C SER A 187 11.08 -12.23 -13.47
N PRO A 188 11.50 -12.22 -12.18
CA PRO A 188 10.81 -11.47 -11.14
C PRO A 188 10.84 -9.96 -11.45
N TYR A 189 9.68 -9.40 -11.77
CA TYR A 189 9.49 -7.98 -12.06
C TYR A 189 9.52 -7.16 -10.77
N SER A 190 10.24 -6.05 -10.81
CA SER A 190 10.35 -5.10 -9.71
C SER A 190 9.08 -4.27 -9.60
N LEU A 191 8.47 -4.26 -8.41
CA LEU A 191 7.27 -3.49 -8.06
C LEU A 191 7.57 -1.99 -8.10
N ILE A 192 6.77 -1.21 -8.80
CA ILE A 192 6.82 0.26 -8.77
C ILE A 192 5.66 0.73 -7.87
N PRO A 193 5.90 1.47 -6.78
CA PRO A 193 4.84 1.95 -5.88
C PRO A 193 3.98 3.00 -6.60
N ILE A 194 2.65 2.94 -6.47
CA ILE A 194 1.77 4.05 -6.88
C ILE A 194 1.43 4.86 -5.64
N SER A 195 1.96 6.09 -5.58
CA SER A 195 1.69 7.08 -4.56
C SER A 195 1.06 8.30 -5.25
N TYR A 196 -0.06 8.78 -4.71
CA TYR A 196 -0.63 10.08 -5.08
C TYR A 196 -0.02 11.24 -4.28
N ASN A 197 0.98 10.96 -3.44
CA ASN A 197 1.87 12.00 -2.93
C ASN A 197 2.72 12.50 -4.10
N ASN A 198 3.10 13.76 -4.06
CA ASN A 198 3.87 14.42 -5.11
C ASN A 198 3.09 14.66 -6.42
N ILE A 199 1.77 14.82 -6.32
CA ILE A 199 0.90 15.37 -7.38
C ILE A 199 0.61 16.82 -7.03
N TYR A 200 0.97 17.75 -7.92
CA TYR A 200 0.93 19.18 -7.66
C TYR A 200 0.17 19.94 -8.74
N LEU A 201 -0.50 21.03 -8.36
CA LEU A 201 -0.89 22.08 -9.30
C LEU A 201 0.38 22.76 -9.81
N SER A 202 0.57 22.71 -11.13
CA SER A 202 1.68 23.35 -11.83
C SER A 202 1.28 24.73 -12.32
N GLU A 203 0.16 24.83 -13.02
CA GLU A 203 -0.24 26.05 -13.73
C GLU A 203 -1.76 26.19 -13.76
N VAL A 204 -2.28 27.42 -13.67
CA VAL A 204 -3.71 27.70 -13.77
C VAL A 204 -3.99 28.86 -14.72
N MET A 205 -4.93 28.65 -15.64
CA MET A 205 -5.55 29.69 -16.44
C MET A 205 -6.91 30.08 -15.84
N ALA A 206 -6.92 31.12 -15.02
CA ALA A 206 -8.15 31.67 -14.44
C ALA A 206 -8.90 32.61 -15.40
N ASN A 207 -8.18 33.34 -16.27
CA ASN A 207 -8.77 34.36 -17.15
C ASN A 207 -8.41 34.10 -18.62
N PRO A 208 -9.06 33.11 -19.27
CA PRO A 208 -8.73 32.74 -20.63
C PRO A 208 -9.03 33.87 -21.65
N PRO A 209 -8.40 33.84 -22.84
CA PRO A 209 -8.82 34.66 -23.97
C PRO A 209 -10.30 34.47 -24.30
N THR A 210 -10.91 35.44 -24.98
CA THR A 210 -12.34 35.35 -25.32
C THR A 210 -12.62 34.13 -26.19
N GLY A 211 -13.50 33.24 -25.71
CA GLY A 211 -13.88 32.02 -26.41
C GLY A 211 -13.09 30.77 -25.98
N GLU A 212 -12.12 30.91 -25.08
CA GLU A 212 -11.38 29.80 -24.50
C GLU A 212 -11.90 29.42 -23.10
N LYS A 213 -11.43 28.28 -22.59
CA LYS A 213 -11.84 27.71 -21.30
C LYS A 213 -10.77 27.94 -20.23
N GLU A 214 -11.21 28.03 -18.99
CA GLU A 214 -10.31 27.84 -17.84
C GLU A 214 -9.75 26.42 -17.86
N TRP A 215 -8.51 26.30 -17.39
CA TRP A 215 -7.83 25.03 -17.30
C TRP A 215 -6.82 25.05 -16.17
N ILE A 216 -6.50 23.85 -15.71
CA ILE A 216 -5.43 23.61 -14.76
C ILE A 216 -4.41 22.67 -15.38
N GLU A 217 -3.18 22.77 -14.93
CA GLU A 217 -2.11 21.83 -15.25
C GLU A 217 -1.65 21.17 -13.97
N ILE A 218 -1.46 19.86 -14.05
CA ILE A 218 -1.07 19.02 -12.94
C ILE A 218 0.28 18.40 -13.27
N TYR A 219 1.21 18.48 -12.32
CA TYR A 219 2.53 17.87 -12.41
C TYR A 219 2.59 16.60 -11.54
N ASN A 220 3.08 15.53 -12.13
CA ASN A 220 3.37 14.28 -11.45
C ASN A 220 4.87 14.18 -11.16
N ASP A 221 5.29 14.49 -9.93
CA ASP A 221 6.69 14.37 -9.52
C ASP A 221 7.08 12.94 -9.12
N ASN A 222 6.25 11.94 -9.39
CA ASN A 222 6.63 10.57 -9.14
C ASN A 222 7.52 10.02 -10.27
N ASP A 223 8.35 9.04 -9.94
CA ASP A 223 9.17 8.26 -10.89
C ASP A 223 8.33 7.19 -11.63
N PHE A 224 7.00 7.35 -11.64
CA PHE A 224 6.03 6.45 -12.25
C PHE A 224 4.79 7.21 -12.74
N PRO A 225 4.07 6.70 -13.76
CA PRO A 225 2.83 7.29 -14.22
C PRO A 225 1.72 7.18 -13.16
N VAL A 226 0.84 8.16 -13.11
CA VAL A 226 -0.27 8.25 -12.15
C VAL A 226 -1.57 8.50 -12.91
N TYR A 227 -2.62 7.76 -12.55
CA TYR A 227 -3.98 7.97 -13.04
C TYR A 227 -4.83 8.62 -11.96
N LEU A 228 -5.21 9.87 -12.16
CA LEU A 228 -6.08 10.62 -11.26
C LEU A 228 -7.52 10.31 -11.66
N ASN A 229 -8.18 9.35 -11.01
CA ASN A 229 -9.56 8.98 -11.35
C ASN A 229 -10.55 9.66 -10.39
N ASN A 230 -11.54 10.39 -10.92
CA ASN A 230 -12.59 11.06 -10.14
C ASN A 230 -12.05 12.08 -9.12
N TRP A 231 -10.97 12.78 -9.47
CA TRP A 231 -10.43 13.87 -8.66
C TRP A 231 -11.26 15.13 -8.82
N TYR A 232 -11.12 16.08 -7.90
CA TYR A 232 -11.91 17.30 -7.91
C TYR A 232 -11.06 18.56 -7.93
N ILE A 233 -11.57 19.57 -8.63
CA ILE A 233 -11.13 20.97 -8.54
C ILE A 233 -12.23 21.79 -7.90
N ASP A 234 -11.82 22.65 -6.97
CA ASP A 234 -12.69 23.49 -6.16
C ASP A 234 -12.10 24.91 -6.08
N ASP A 235 -12.97 25.93 -6.10
CA ASP A 235 -12.61 27.36 -6.05
C ASP A 235 -12.71 27.93 -4.62
N LEU A 236 -13.47 27.29 -3.73
CA LEU A 236 -13.56 27.69 -2.34
C LEU A 236 -14.11 26.59 -1.44
N GLU A 237 -13.51 26.41 -0.26
CA GLU A 237 -14.01 25.41 0.68
C GLU A 237 -15.44 25.67 1.15
N ASN A 238 -16.32 24.69 0.91
CA ASN A 238 -17.73 24.67 1.35
C ASN A 238 -18.56 25.88 0.87
N ALA A 239 -18.10 26.59 -0.15
CA ALA A 239 -18.73 27.76 -0.74
C ALA A 239 -18.29 27.87 -2.21
N GLY A 240 -18.56 29.00 -2.88
CA GLY A 240 -18.12 29.20 -4.26
C GLY A 240 -18.93 28.40 -5.30
N SER A 241 -18.24 27.98 -6.35
CA SER A 241 -18.79 27.27 -7.50
C SER A 241 -19.02 25.79 -7.20
N THR A 242 -19.68 25.08 -8.13
CA THR A 242 -19.82 23.63 -8.01
C THR A 242 -18.50 22.93 -8.34
N LEU A 243 -18.02 22.09 -7.42
CA LEU A 243 -16.83 21.24 -7.59
C LEU A 243 -16.81 20.56 -8.98
N LYS A 244 -15.64 20.55 -9.61
CA LYS A 244 -15.42 19.93 -10.93
C LYS A 244 -14.70 18.62 -10.79
N ILE A 245 -15.38 17.54 -11.18
CA ILE A 245 -14.80 16.21 -11.27
C ILE A 245 -14.00 16.05 -12.57
N PHE A 246 -12.88 15.33 -12.50
CA PHE A 246 -12.08 14.99 -13.66
C PHE A 246 -11.35 13.66 -13.49
N SER A 247 -10.98 13.06 -14.64
CA SER A 247 -10.07 11.92 -14.67
C SER A 247 -8.99 12.13 -15.73
N VAL A 248 -7.72 11.88 -15.37
CA VAL A 248 -6.58 12.08 -16.27
C VAL A 248 -5.41 11.16 -15.95
N GLU A 249 -4.70 10.72 -16.99
CA GLU A 249 -3.42 10.01 -16.87
C GLU A 249 -2.27 11.01 -17.01
N ILE A 250 -1.29 10.90 -16.11
CA ILE A 250 -0.10 11.75 -16.11
C ILE A 250 1.12 10.84 -16.06
N ASN A 251 1.97 10.91 -17.09
CA ASN A 251 3.22 10.16 -17.11
C ASN A 251 4.15 10.56 -15.94
N THR A 252 5.14 9.72 -15.66
CA THR A 252 6.19 10.05 -14.69
C THR A 252 6.88 11.37 -15.05
N LYS A 253 7.18 12.20 -14.04
CA LYS A 253 7.89 13.49 -14.21
C LYS A 253 7.31 14.34 -15.35
N SER A 254 5.99 14.29 -15.53
CA SER A 254 5.30 14.90 -16.65
C SER A 254 4.15 15.81 -16.18
N TYR A 255 3.74 16.69 -17.09
CA TYR A 255 2.68 17.67 -16.90
C TYR A 255 1.50 17.28 -17.78
N THR A 256 0.28 17.49 -17.29
CA THR A 256 -0.93 17.32 -18.11
C THR A 256 -1.93 18.44 -17.85
N VAL A 257 -2.48 19.02 -18.92
CA VAL A 257 -3.54 20.02 -18.87
C VAL A 257 -4.93 19.38 -18.86
N TYR A 258 -5.78 19.85 -17.93
CA TYR A 258 -7.21 19.55 -17.92
C TYR A 258 -8.04 20.82 -18.15
N ASN A 259 -8.80 20.85 -19.24
CA ASN A 259 -9.72 21.95 -19.55
C ASN A 259 -11.03 21.79 -18.77
N LEU A 260 -11.42 22.82 -18.03
CA LEU A 260 -12.65 22.80 -17.24
C LEU A 260 -13.89 22.80 -18.14
N THR A 261 -14.94 22.13 -17.67
CA THR A 261 -16.21 22.03 -18.40
C THR A 261 -17.03 23.31 -18.31
N SER A 262 -16.82 24.12 -17.26
CA SER A 262 -17.32 25.48 -17.13
C SER A 262 -16.33 26.31 -16.31
N SER A 263 -16.43 27.63 -16.43
CA SER A 263 -15.74 28.56 -15.55
C SER A 263 -16.13 28.37 -14.10
N ILE A 264 -15.14 28.41 -13.21
CA ILE A 264 -15.29 28.41 -11.75
C ILE A 264 -14.37 29.44 -11.08
N PHE A 265 -13.30 29.88 -11.74
CA PHE A 265 -12.30 30.76 -11.14
C PHE A 265 -12.63 32.24 -11.33
N ASN A 266 -12.49 33.04 -10.27
CA ASN A 266 -12.72 34.47 -10.30
C ASN A 266 -11.49 35.25 -10.82
N ASN A 267 -11.72 36.24 -11.69
CA ASN A 267 -10.62 36.98 -12.31
C ASN A 267 -9.88 37.93 -11.35
N ASP A 268 -10.57 38.44 -10.32
CA ASP A 268 -10.06 39.44 -9.37
C ASP A 268 -9.56 38.81 -8.05
N GLY A 269 -9.21 37.52 -8.09
CA GLY A 269 -8.67 36.76 -6.97
C GLY A 269 -9.60 35.62 -6.54
N ASP A 270 -9.00 34.47 -6.23
CA ASP A 270 -9.71 33.25 -5.83
C ASP A 270 -8.76 32.24 -5.15
N SER A 271 -9.31 31.11 -4.73
CA SER A 271 -8.53 29.93 -4.36
C SER A 271 -8.64 28.82 -5.42
N VAL A 272 -7.62 27.97 -5.51
CA VAL A 272 -7.65 26.78 -6.36
C VAL A 272 -7.25 25.60 -5.49
N ARG A 273 -8.12 24.60 -5.40
CA ARG A 273 -7.91 23.42 -4.56
C ARG A 273 -7.98 22.17 -5.41
N LEU A 274 -6.94 21.37 -5.35
CA LEU A 274 -6.86 20.03 -5.92
C LEU A 274 -7.21 19.02 -4.84
N LEU A 275 -8.30 18.28 -5.05
CA LEU A 275 -8.77 17.26 -4.13
C LEU A 275 -8.69 15.87 -4.77
N ASP A 276 -8.33 14.86 -3.96
CA ASP A 276 -8.41 13.47 -4.42
C ASP A 276 -9.86 12.98 -4.56
N PHE A 277 -10.01 11.73 -5.01
CA PHE A 277 -11.32 11.09 -5.17
C PHE A 277 -12.15 10.99 -3.88
N ASN A 278 -11.50 11.09 -2.71
CA ASN A 278 -12.16 11.15 -1.40
C ASN A 278 -12.42 12.59 -0.93
N LYS A 279 -12.14 13.59 -1.78
CA LYS A 279 -12.19 15.03 -1.49
C LYS A 279 -11.17 15.50 -0.44
N ASN A 280 -10.12 14.72 -0.20
CA ASN A 280 -9.02 15.21 0.64
C ASN A 280 -8.20 16.21 -0.16
N LEU A 281 -7.81 17.30 0.50
CA LEU A 281 -6.91 18.30 -0.07
C LEU A 281 -5.54 17.67 -0.38
N LYS A 282 -5.11 17.80 -1.63
CA LYS A 282 -3.80 17.34 -2.10
C LYS A 282 -2.84 18.49 -2.35
N ASP A 283 -3.36 19.56 -2.93
CA ASP A 283 -2.60 20.78 -3.18
C ASP A 283 -3.57 21.96 -3.30
N ASP A 284 -3.10 23.15 -2.95
CA ASP A 284 -3.87 24.38 -3.09
C ASP A 284 -2.99 25.61 -3.18
N PHE A 285 -3.58 26.68 -3.71
CA PHE A 285 -3.04 28.02 -3.58
C PHE A 285 -4.13 29.07 -3.71
N GLU A 286 -3.82 30.29 -3.27
CA GLU A 286 -4.66 31.46 -3.44
C GLU A 286 -3.97 32.50 -4.33
N TYR A 287 -4.74 33.22 -5.12
CA TYR A 287 -4.24 34.33 -5.92
C TYR A 287 -5.10 35.58 -5.75
N ARG A 288 -4.47 36.75 -5.89
CA ARG A 288 -5.14 38.03 -5.68
C ARG A 288 -5.66 38.68 -6.97
N LYS A 289 -5.11 38.27 -8.11
CA LYS A 289 -5.46 38.80 -9.42
C LYS A 289 -4.99 37.87 -10.52
N SER A 290 -5.77 37.76 -11.59
CA SER A 290 -5.38 37.14 -12.85
C SER A 290 -5.30 38.17 -13.97
N GLU A 291 -4.55 37.87 -15.04
CA GLU A 291 -4.53 38.69 -16.25
C GLU A 291 -5.02 37.89 -17.44
N LYS A 292 -5.77 38.56 -18.34
CA LYS A 292 -6.39 37.89 -19.48
C LYS A 292 -5.34 37.27 -20.40
N GLY A 293 -5.47 35.97 -20.64
CA GLY A 293 -4.55 35.19 -21.47
C GLY A 293 -3.22 34.86 -20.80
N LYS A 294 -3.06 35.18 -19.52
CA LYS A 294 -1.88 34.81 -18.70
C LYS A 294 -2.27 33.76 -17.68
N THR A 295 -1.27 33.05 -17.19
CA THR A 295 -1.43 31.94 -16.26
C THR A 295 -0.69 32.22 -14.97
N LEU A 296 -1.13 31.55 -13.91
CA LEU A 296 -0.43 31.50 -12.63
C LEU A 296 0.35 30.19 -12.58
N GLY A 297 1.67 30.29 -12.69
CA GLY A 297 2.59 29.15 -12.67
C GLY A 297 3.29 29.04 -11.33
N ARG A 298 3.38 27.82 -10.79
CA ARG A 298 4.15 27.49 -9.60
C ARG A 298 5.65 27.69 -9.87
N THR A 299 6.33 28.41 -8.99
CA THR A 299 7.76 28.78 -9.16
C THR A 299 8.72 27.79 -8.53
N SER A 300 8.26 27.04 -7.52
CA SER A 300 9.00 26.00 -6.83
C SER A 300 8.01 24.98 -6.26
N PHE A 301 8.38 23.70 -6.19
CA PHE A 301 7.59 22.69 -5.47
C PHE A 301 7.97 22.59 -3.98
N GLU A 302 8.96 23.38 -3.54
CA GLU A 302 9.33 23.51 -2.12
C GLU A 302 8.57 24.65 -1.41
N SER A 303 7.86 25.49 -2.17
CA SER A 303 7.00 26.55 -1.66
C SER A 303 5.68 26.62 -2.44
N ASP A 304 4.68 27.30 -1.88
CA ASP A 304 3.38 27.54 -2.53
C ASP A 304 3.38 28.86 -3.32
N ASP A 305 4.54 29.24 -3.85
CA ASP A 305 4.74 30.49 -4.56
C ASP A 305 4.35 30.35 -6.04
N PHE A 306 3.26 31.01 -6.42
CA PHE A 306 2.82 31.15 -7.81
C PHE A 306 3.12 32.55 -8.34
N CYS A 307 3.41 32.66 -9.63
CA CYS A 307 3.61 33.93 -10.30
C CYS A 307 2.91 33.99 -11.66
N LEU A 308 2.71 35.21 -12.16
CA LEU A 308 2.14 35.42 -13.48
C LEU A 308 3.15 35.06 -14.57
N GLN A 309 2.74 34.27 -15.57
CA GLN A 309 3.61 33.85 -16.68
C GLN A 309 2.85 33.75 -18.02
N GLU A 310 3.57 33.46 -19.10
CA GLU A 310 2.96 32.99 -20.35
C GLU A 310 2.55 31.52 -20.20
N PRO A 311 1.44 31.08 -20.84
CA PRO A 311 1.00 29.67 -20.80
C PRO A 311 2.08 28.65 -21.22
N SER A 312 2.26 27.58 -20.45
CA SER A 312 3.24 26.50 -20.67
C SER A 312 2.63 25.11 -20.73
N LYS A 313 1.46 24.96 -21.38
CA LYS A 313 0.69 23.71 -21.46
C LYS A 313 1.53 22.46 -21.73
N ASP A 314 1.33 21.45 -20.91
CA ASP A 314 1.94 20.12 -20.96
C ASP A 314 3.47 20.17 -20.87
N SER A 315 4.01 21.20 -20.21
CA SER A 315 5.46 21.40 -20.06
C SER A 315 5.80 22.16 -18.77
N ALA A 316 7.10 22.23 -18.44
CA ALA A 316 7.54 22.98 -17.26
C ALA A 316 7.21 24.48 -17.37
N ASN A 317 6.87 25.09 -16.23
CA ASN A 317 6.49 26.48 -16.12
C ASN A 317 7.53 27.46 -16.69
N ASN A 318 7.01 28.49 -17.35
CA ASN A 318 7.82 29.59 -17.85
C ASN A 318 8.38 30.46 -16.71
N PRO A 319 9.42 31.28 -16.96
CA PRO A 319 9.83 32.29 -16.01
C PRO A 319 8.72 33.31 -15.75
N CYS A 320 8.63 33.77 -14.50
CA CYS A 320 7.69 34.82 -14.11
C CYS A 320 7.83 36.07 -14.97
N ILE A 321 6.71 36.61 -15.40
CA ILE A 321 6.63 37.96 -15.96
C ILE A 321 6.85 38.92 -14.79
N ASN A 322 8.04 39.49 -14.71
CA ASN A 322 8.32 40.55 -13.76
C ASN A 322 7.64 41.86 -14.21
N PRO A 323 6.78 42.46 -13.37
CA PRO A 323 6.77 43.90 -13.24
C PRO A 323 7.80 44.29 -12.16
N ILE A 324 9.06 44.59 -12.54
CA ILE A 324 10.00 45.23 -11.59
C ILE A 324 9.75 46.75 -11.57
N PRO A 325 9.89 47.47 -10.43
CA PRO A 325 10.18 47.05 -9.05
C PRO A 325 9.16 47.55 -8.00
N THR A 326 8.95 46.82 -6.89
CA THR A 326 8.52 47.45 -5.62
C THR A 326 9.47 47.09 -4.48
N ILE A 327 10.40 48.03 -4.25
CA ILE A 327 11.06 48.45 -3.01
C ILE A 327 11.40 47.35 -1.98
N VAL A 328 12.71 47.12 -1.85
CA VAL A 328 13.38 46.54 -0.69
C VAL A 328 12.93 47.26 0.59
N SER A 329 12.13 46.60 1.41
CA SER A 329 11.87 47.07 2.78
C SER A 329 12.91 46.49 3.71
N SER A 330 13.71 47.39 4.28
CA SER A 330 14.76 47.15 5.25
C SER A 330 14.26 46.36 6.46
N VAL A 331 14.92 45.25 6.78
CA VAL A 331 14.77 44.55 8.06
C VAL A 331 15.28 45.45 9.17
N LEU A 332 14.38 45.91 10.04
CA LEU A 332 14.73 46.51 11.31
C LEU A 332 14.79 45.40 12.36
N THR A 333 15.99 44.93 12.67
CA THR A 333 16.24 43.98 13.75
C THR A 333 15.97 44.62 15.11
N LYS A 334 14.97 44.12 15.84
CA LYS A 334 14.82 44.36 17.28
C LYS A 334 15.19 43.09 18.05
N GLN A 335 16.39 43.09 18.62
CA GLN A 335 16.85 42.07 19.58
C GLN A 335 15.94 42.07 20.82
N ILE A 336 15.52 40.88 21.26
CA ILE A 336 14.99 40.65 22.60
C ILE A 336 15.97 39.71 23.30
N ASN A 337 16.71 40.26 24.26
CA ASN A 337 17.46 39.50 25.26
C ASN A 337 16.50 39.03 26.35
N LEU A 338 16.54 37.74 26.69
CA LEU A 338 15.91 37.19 27.88
C LEU A 338 17.00 36.82 28.90
N SER A 339 16.94 37.47 30.06
CA SER A 339 17.62 37.04 31.30
C SER A 339 16.58 36.40 32.23
N PRO A 340 16.96 35.43 33.09
CA PRO A 340 16.01 34.72 33.93
C PRO A 340 15.86 35.39 35.31
N THR A 341 14.62 35.44 35.82
CA THR A 341 14.38 35.67 37.25
C THR A 341 13.31 34.72 37.74
N ILE A 342 13.69 33.94 38.76
CA ILE A 342 12.89 33.01 39.54
C ILE A 342 11.93 33.79 40.45
N ASN A 343 10.70 33.30 40.66
CA ASN A 343 10.07 33.24 41.98
C ASN A 343 8.84 32.32 42.02
N ASN A 344 8.79 31.53 43.10
CA ASN A 344 7.82 30.51 43.48
C ASN A 344 6.48 31.10 43.98
N ILE A 345 5.40 30.28 43.98
CA ILE A 345 4.74 29.71 45.20
C ILE A 345 3.41 29.00 44.85
N SER A 346 3.39 27.69 45.14
CA SER A 346 2.37 26.85 45.84
C SER A 346 0.86 26.92 45.49
N SER A 347 0.22 25.77 45.22
CA SER A 347 -0.33 24.89 46.29
C SER A 347 -1.15 23.67 45.79
N ASN A 348 -0.87 22.53 46.45
CA ASN A 348 -1.74 21.41 46.89
C ASN A 348 -2.38 20.38 45.92
N MET A 349 -1.71 19.21 45.82
CA MET A 349 -2.07 17.80 46.20
C MET A 349 -3.52 17.24 46.03
N PRO A 350 -3.74 15.89 45.90
CA PRO A 350 -2.88 14.80 46.38
C PRO A 350 -2.61 13.60 45.43
N ILE A 351 -1.56 12.87 45.77
CA ILE A 351 -1.15 11.55 45.24
C ILE A 351 -1.66 10.47 46.19
N THR A 352 -2.20 9.37 45.66
CA THR A 352 -2.41 8.11 46.41
C THR A 352 -1.42 7.05 45.95
N LYS A 353 -0.91 6.27 46.92
CA LYS A 353 0.23 5.36 46.82
C LYS A 353 -0.19 3.88 46.64
N VAL A 354 0.58 3.18 45.79
CA VAL A 354 1.12 1.81 45.96
C VAL A 354 0.24 0.59 45.63
N LYS A 355 0.70 -0.26 44.69
CA LYS A 355 1.28 -1.60 44.98
C LYS A 355 1.90 -2.25 43.72
N ALA A 356 3.11 -2.77 43.86
CA ALA A 356 3.73 -3.69 42.91
C ALA A 356 3.20 -5.12 43.15
N ASN A 357 2.95 -5.89 42.09
CA ASN A 357 3.41 -7.28 41.96
C ASN A 357 3.01 -7.94 40.62
N SER A 358 3.79 -8.99 40.31
CA SER A 358 3.74 -9.99 39.24
C SER A 358 4.18 -9.54 37.84
N PHE A 359 5.41 -9.96 37.50
CA PHE A 359 5.92 -10.07 36.15
C PHE A 359 5.19 -11.21 35.42
N ASP A 360 4.46 -10.88 34.37
CA ASP A 360 4.23 -11.80 33.25
C ASP A 360 5.09 -11.32 32.08
N VAL A 361 6.06 -12.15 31.68
CA VAL A 361 6.86 -11.91 30.48
C VAL A 361 6.03 -12.33 29.28
N SER A 362 5.19 -11.42 28.79
CA SER A 362 4.61 -11.49 27.46
C SER A 362 5.66 -10.98 26.47
N ILE A 363 6.19 -11.88 25.63
CA ILE A 363 7.07 -11.49 24.53
C ILE A 363 6.20 -10.77 23.49
N HIS A 364 5.99 -9.46 23.67
CA HIS A 364 5.45 -8.63 22.60
C HIS A 364 6.51 -8.57 21.49
N ARG A 365 6.25 -9.26 20.37
CA ARG A 365 6.81 -8.82 19.09
C ARG A 365 6.37 -7.37 18.92
N SER A 366 7.31 -6.44 18.95
CA SER A 366 7.07 -5.07 18.51
C SER A 366 6.76 -5.10 17.02
N ILE A 367 5.48 -5.18 16.68
CA ILE A 367 5.02 -4.81 15.35
C ILE A 367 5.07 -3.28 15.34
N ASN A 368 5.93 -2.71 14.51
CA ASN A 368 5.99 -1.27 14.34
C ASN A 368 4.67 -0.83 13.69
N TYR A 369 3.86 -0.08 14.43
CA TYR A 369 2.62 0.50 13.93
C TYR A 369 2.93 1.82 13.22
N PRO A 370 2.33 2.09 12.05
CA PRO A 370 2.45 3.40 11.40
C PRO A 370 1.79 4.50 12.25
N THR A 371 2.26 5.72 12.07
CA THR A 371 1.77 6.91 12.80
C THR A 371 0.30 7.18 12.43
N GLY A 372 -0.61 7.10 13.40
CA GLY A 372 -2.05 7.37 13.23
C GLY A 372 -2.99 6.21 13.52
N ALA A 373 -2.48 4.99 13.75
CA ALA A 373 -3.32 3.85 14.15
C ALA A 373 -3.87 4.03 15.58
N ILE A 374 -5.17 4.29 15.71
CA ILE A 374 -5.86 4.21 17.00
C ILE A 374 -6.22 2.74 17.24
N ILE A 375 -5.37 2.02 17.97
CA ILE A 375 -5.68 0.64 18.37
C ILE A 375 -6.76 0.69 19.45
N LYS A 376 -8.03 0.54 19.04
CA LYS A 376 -9.01 -0.05 19.94
C LYS A 376 -8.82 -1.56 19.86
N ASN A 377 -8.20 -2.12 20.90
CA ASN A 377 -8.38 -3.54 21.17
C ASN A 377 -9.88 -3.74 21.32
N PHE A 378 -10.48 -4.64 20.55
CA PHE A 378 -11.85 -5.02 20.79
C PHE A 378 -11.91 -5.59 22.20
N ASP A 379 -12.49 -4.83 23.12
CA ASP A 379 -13.00 -5.42 24.35
C ASP A 379 -14.01 -6.50 23.93
N ASN A 380 -14.20 -7.52 24.78
CA ASN A 380 -15.01 -8.73 24.53
C ASN A 380 -16.52 -8.47 24.21
N GLY A 381 -16.88 -7.31 23.69
CA GLY A 381 -18.22 -6.85 23.39
C GLY A 381 -18.44 -6.20 22.03
N ASP A 382 -17.48 -5.93 21.14
CA ASP A 382 -17.79 -5.24 19.86
C ASP A 382 -17.93 -6.16 18.65
N VAL A 383 -17.40 -7.38 18.76
CA VAL A 383 -17.40 -8.41 17.71
C VAL A 383 -18.34 -9.54 18.10
N LEU A 384 -19.27 -9.89 17.21
CA LEU A 384 -20.26 -10.96 17.43
C LEU A 384 -19.84 -12.31 16.84
N GLY A 385 -18.88 -12.32 15.90
CA GLY A 385 -18.33 -13.54 15.32
C GLY A 385 -17.56 -13.30 14.01
N ILE A 386 -16.65 -14.22 13.68
CA ILE A 386 -15.87 -14.26 12.43
C ILE A 386 -15.91 -15.70 11.91
N THR A 387 -16.11 -15.90 10.60
CA THR A 387 -15.89 -17.20 9.95
C THR A 387 -14.80 -17.09 8.90
N SER A 388 -13.55 -17.41 9.29
CA SER A 388 -12.51 -17.76 8.32
C SER A 388 -12.44 -19.28 8.20
N THR A 389 -12.41 -19.81 6.98
CA THR A 389 -12.11 -21.23 6.77
C THR A 389 -10.69 -21.50 7.30
N THR A 390 -10.63 -22.17 8.44
CA THR A 390 -9.40 -22.37 9.21
C THR A 390 -8.55 -23.43 8.52
N THR A 391 -7.57 -23.04 7.71
CA THR A 391 -6.43 -23.92 7.42
C THR A 391 -5.39 -23.72 8.53
N ASN A 392 -5.22 -24.73 9.38
CA ASN A 392 -4.24 -24.80 10.48
C ASN A 392 -2.79 -24.64 9.99
N SER A 393 -2.35 -23.41 9.72
CA SER A 393 -1.02 -23.12 9.14
C SER A 393 0.09 -22.95 10.18
N ASN A 394 -0.23 -22.51 11.40
CA ASN A 394 0.78 -22.18 12.41
C ASN A 394 1.41 -23.41 13.09
N LEU A 395 0.66 -24.48 13.34
CA LEU A 395 1.19 -25.70 13.97
C LEU A 395 2.16 -26.45 13.03
N LEU A 396 1.88 -26.42 11.72
CA LEU A 396 2.72 -27.03 10.69
C LEU A 396 4.03 -26.27 10.50
N LEU A 397 3.98 -24.93 10.48
CA LEU A 397 5.17 -24.09 10.37
C LEU A 397 6.08 -24.23 11.61
N ILE A 398 5.51 -24.22 12.82
CA ILE A 398 6.27 -24.39 14.07
C ILE A 398 6.87 -25.81 14.15
N ARG A 399 6.15 -26.84 13.70
CA ARG A 399 6.71 -28.20 13.60
C ARG A 399 7.84 -28.31 12.57
N CYS A 400 7.76 -27.61 11.44
CA CYS A 400 8.86 -27.55 10.47
C CYS A 400 10.09 -26.84 11.04
N LEU A 401 9.93 -25.67 11.66
CA LEU A 401 11.05 -24.90 12.23
C LEU A 401 11.78 -25.66 13.36
N THR A 402 11.03 -26.35 14.22
CA THR A 402 11.59 -27.19 15.28
C THR A 402 12.29 -28.43 14.72
N PHE A 403 11.76 -29.03 13.65
CA PHE A 403 12.42 -30.16 12.98
C PHE A 403 13.70 -29.76 12.21
N VAL A 404 13.71 -28.60 11.55
CA VAL A 404 14.88 -28.06 10.84
C VAL A 404 16.02 -27.76 11.81
N SER A 405 15.72 -27.10 12.93
CA SER A 405 16.72 -26.81 13.96
C SER A 405 17.28 -28.08 14.62
N PHE A 406 16.43 -29.06 14.92
CA PHE A 406 16.87 -30.36 15.43
C PHE A 406 17.77 -31.10 14.41
N SER A 407 17.39 -31.09 13.13
CA SER A 407 18.16 -31.73 12.07
C SER A 407 19.53 -31.09 11.88
N TYR A 408 19.62 -29.75 11.91
CA TYR A 408 20.90 -29.04 11.81
C TYR A 408 21.84 -29.36 12.99
N SER A 409 21.27 -29.46 14.20
CA SER A 409 22.01 -29.87 15.39
C SER A 409 22.54 -31.31 15.28
N LEU A 410 21.74 -32.22 14.69
CA LEU A 410 22.16 -33.61 14.48
C LEU A 410 23.26 -33.73 13.41
N LEU A 411 23.14 -32.98 12.30
CA LEU A 411 24.17 -32.95 11.25
C LEU A 411 25.49 -32.38 11.77
N THR A 412 25.45 -31.34 12.62
CA THR A 412 26.66 -30.77 13.22
C THR A 412 27.32 -31.78 14.17
N ILE A 413 26.57 -32.47 15.02
CA ILE A 413 27.10 -33.55 15.88
C ILE A 413 27.74 -34.67 15.04
N ILE A 414 27.07 -35.13 13.99
CA ILE A 414 27.61 -36.16 13.09
C ILE A 414 28.88 -35.67 12.39
N SER A 415 28.92 -34.41 11.94
CA SER A 415 30.10 -33.83 11.30
C SER A 415 31.30 -33.77 12.25
N ILE A 416 31.06 -33.46 13.54
CA ILE A 416 32.08 -33.45 14.59
C ILE A 416 32.58 -34.87 14.85
N LEU A 417 31.68 -35.85 14.97
CA LEU A 417 32.06 -37.26 15.18
C LEU A 417 32.87 -37.83 14.00
N ILE A 418 32.49 -37.49 12.76
CA ILE A 418 33.24 -37.86 11.56
C ILE A 418 34.62 -37.18 11.58
N ARG A 419 34.69 -35.89 11.91
CA ARG A 419 35.94 -35.13 12.00
C ARG A 419 36.86 -35.68 13.10
N MET A 420 36.32 -36.04 14.26
CA MET A 420 37.05 -36.72 15.33
C MET A 420 37.57 -38.08 14.86
N LYS A 421 36.74 -38.89 14.19
CA LYS A 421 37.17 -40.20 13.68
C LYS A 421 38.24 -40.10 12.59
N LEU A 422 38.20 -39.05 11.76
CA LEU A 422 39.19 -38.81 10.71
C LEU A 422 40.51 -38.20 11.23
N LEU A 423 40.45 -37.33 12.25
CA LEU A 423 41.64 -36.69 12.84
C LEU A 423 42.32 -37.58 13.89
N TYR A 424 41.55 -38.28 14.71
CA TYR A 424 42.08 -39.11 15.81
C TYR A 424 42.28 -40.59 15.43
N GLY A 425 41.64 -41.05 14.36
CA GLY A 425 41.75 -42.45 13.90
C GLY A 425 43.01 -42.77 13.11
N LYS A 426 43.94 -41.81 12.96
CA LYS A 426 45.15 -41.99 12.13
C LYS A 426 46.44 -42.19 12.93
N ASP A 427 46.46 -41.95 14.25
CA ASP A 427 47.66 -42.11 15.06
C ASP A 427 47.41 -42.83 16.40
N LYS A 428 47.93 -44.06 16.44
CA LYS A 428 48.60 -44.74 17.57
C LYS A 428 47.77 -45.60 18.55
N ASN A 429 48.17 -46.87 18.52
CA ASN A 429 48.08 -47.93 19.51
C ASN A 429 47.99 -47.45 20.97
N PHE A 430 46.94 -47.89 21.65
CA PHE A 430 46.79 -47.80 23.10
C PHE A 430 47.76 -48.82 23.74
N TYR A 431 48.95 -48.38 24.15
CA TYR A 431 49.74 -49.13 25.12
C TYR A 431 49.13 -48.93 26.51
N SER A 432 48.58 -50.00 27.06
CA SER A 432 48.35 -50.16 28.49
C SER A 432 49.68 -50.12 29.23
N PRO A 433 49.88 -49.27 30.26
CA PRO A 433 50.97 -49.46 31.19
C PRO A 433 50.54 -50.48 32.25
N PHE A 434 50.96 -51.73 32.05
CA PHE A 434 51.09 -52.70 33.13
C PHE A 434 52.07 -52.15 34.18
N VAL A 435 51.68 -52.28 35.45
CA VAL A 435 52.50 -52.86 36.53
C VAL A 435 53.97 -52.43 36.60
N ARG A 436 54.30 -51.74 37.69
CA ARG A 436 55.53 -52.07 38.43
C ARG A 436 55.29 -51.96 39.93
N SER A 437 55.33 -53.12 40.56
CA SER A 437 55.60 -53.30 41.99
C SER A 437 57.08 -53.05 42.26
N SER A 438 57.36 -52.23 43.26
CA SER A 438 58.48 -52.36 44.20
C SER A 438 58.16 -51.54 45.42
#